data_AF-A0A151HHP4-F1
#
_entry.id   AF-A0A151HHP4-F1
#
_cell.length_a   1.000
_cell.length_b   1.000
_cell.length_c   1.000
_cell.angle_alpha   90.00
_cell.angle_beta   90.00
_cell.angle_gamma   90.00
#
_symmetry.space_group_name_H-M   'P 1'
#
loop_
_entity.id
_entity.type
_entity.pdbx_description
1 polymer ?
#
loop_
_entity_poly.entity_id
_entity_poly.type
_entity_poly.pdbx_seq_one_letter_code
_entity_poly.pdbx_strand_id
1 'polypeptide(L)'
;MFSDANEPKFVEEDLPLFYSTLSDFFPSYCGEAESDEEFKDAYFAAVEERGLQASASSLTATRQLSQLLLARMGTVLLGAPMSGKSTAILLLADILSRLARSPKRMNASKRSASRRRRPAGRQRAAEAFSGRFASRTSRASFAAVRARGRRRTAEAESAEESEEASEEESEEASEEESEGGMENEEGDAEPAAGGGNEMYAVYYRVVNPKALSISALFGKVDSLTQEWSDGVASRMVREFAATETGSPKWIVFDGPVDSLWIESMNTALDDNQMLCLPNGERIKLRPEMRLLFEVTDLQAASPATISRCGMLHFPSRGVSWESLVRSWLNR
;
A
#
# COMPACT_ATOMS: atom_id res chain seq x y z
N MET A 1 -6.46 -13.55 -5.40
CA MET A 1 -5.83 -12.41 -6.10
C MET A 1 -6.82 -11.34 -6.57
N PHE A 2 -7.85 -11.67 -7.37
CA PHE A 2 -8.87 -10.67 -7.78
C PHE A 2 -9.81 -10.25 -6.64
N SER A 3 -10.17 -11.20 -5.78
CA SER A 3 -10.83 -10.98 -4.49
C SER A 3 -10.06 -9.97 -3.64
N ASP A 4 -8.82 -10.28 -3.31
CA ASP A 4 -8.01 -9.61 -2.28
C ASP A 4 -7.68 -8.15 -2.65
N ALA A 5 -7.68 -7.82 -3.94
CA ALA A 5 -7.47 -6.47 -4.45
C ALA A 5 -8.73 -5.58 -4.45
N ASN A 6 -9.92 -6.16 -4.24
CA ASN A 6 -11.21 -5.47 -4.32
C ASN A 6 -12.04 -5.57 -3.03
N GLU A 7 -11.98 -6.71 -2.33
CA GLU A 7 -12.57 -6.92 -1.00
C GLU A 7 -12.33 -5.75 -0.01
N PRO A 8 -11.10 -5.22 0.19
CA PRO A 8 -10.87 -4.11 1.13
C PRO A 8 -11.48 -2.76 0.72
N LYS A 9 -12.08 -2.65 -0.48
CA LYS A 9 -12.73 -1.44 -0.99
C LYS A 9 -14.22 -1.36 -0.68
N PHE A 10 -14.85 -2.48 -0.32
CA PHE A 10 -16.29 -2.57 -0.12
C PHE A 10 -16.68 -2.28 1.34
N VAL A 11 -17.90 -1.79 1.51
CA VAL A 11 -18.56 -1.70 2.83
C VAL A 11 -19.14 -3.08 3.17
N GLU A 12 -19.39 -3.37 4.46
CA GLU A 12 -19.89 -4.68 4.90
C GLU A 12 -21.23 -5.06 4.24
N GLU A 13 -22.08 -4.09 3.90
CA GLU A 13 -23.34 -4.29 3.19
C GLU A 13 -23.17 -4.74 1.72
N ASP A 14 -22.07 -4.37 1.06
CA ASP A 14 -21.82 -4.69 -0.35
C ASP A 14 -21.15 -6.05 -0.57
N LEU A 15 -20.45 -6.57 0.47
CA LEU A 15 -19.73 -7.84 0.38
C LEU A 15 -20.61 -9.04 -0.08
N PRO A 16 -21.85 -9.23 0.41
CA PRO A 16 -22.72 -10.30 -0.08
C PRO A 16 -23.04 -10.20 -1.57
N LEU A 17 -23.26 -8.98 -2.09
CA LEU A 17 -23.53 -8.73 -3.50
C LEU A 17 -22.28 -8.98 -4.36
N PHE A 18 -21.11 -8.55 -3.88
CA PHE A 18 -19.83 -8.83 -4.52
C PHE A 18 -19.57 -10.35 -4.63
N TYR A 19 -19.73 -11.11 -3.54
CA TYR A 19 -19.51 -12.55 -3.57
C TYR A 19 -20.56 -13.30 -4.41
N SER A 20 -21.84 -12.87 -4.41
CA SER A 20 -22.87 -13.43 -5.31
C SER A 20 -22.45 -13.26 -6.77
N THR A 21 -22.11 -12.01 -7.15
CA THR A 21 -21.67 -11.65 -8.50
C THR A 21 -20.41 -12.43 -8.90
N LEU A 22 -19.45 -12.58 -7.97
CA LEU A 22 -18.23 -13.34 -8.20
C LEU A 22 -18.52 -14.83 -8.40
N SER A 23 -19.46 -15.42 -7.65
CA SER A 23 -19.87 -16.82 -7.83
C SER A 23 -20.61 -17.07 -9.16
N ASP A 24 -21.36 -16.09 -9.67
CA ASP A 24 -22.01 -16.17 -10.98
C ASP A 24 -21.01 -16.12 -12.14
N PHE A 25 -20.03 -15.20 -12.09
CA PHE A 25 -19.00 -15.07 -13.12
C PHE A 25 -17.91 -16.15 -13.05
N PHE A 26 -17.62 -16.66 -11.84
CA PHE A 26 -16.57 -17.66 -11.60
C PHE A 26 -17.06 -18.81 -10.71
N PRO A 27 -17.97 -19.69 -11.18
CA PRO A 27 -18.56 -20.76 -10.35
C PRO A 27 -17.56 -21.77 -9.79
N SER A 28 -16.39 -21.91 -10.43
CA SER A 28 -15.29 -22.77 -9.98
C SER A 28 -14.33 -22.10 -9.00
N TYR A 29 -14.55 -20.82 -8.65
CA TYR A 29 -13.68 -20.09 -7.74
C TYR A 29 -13.98 -20.44 -6.28
N CYS A 30 -13.24 -21.42 -5.75
CA CYS A 30 -13.06 -21.53 -4.30
C CYS A 30 -11.94 -20.59 -3.88
N GLY A 31 -12.22 -19.67 -2.96
CA GLY A 31 -11.20 -18.78 -2.42
C GLY A 31 -10.09 -19.57 -1.72
N GLU A 32 -8.85 -19.38 -2.17
CA GLU A 32 -7.68 -19.94 -1.50
C GLU A 32 -7.48 -19.20 -0.18
N ALA A 33 -7.99 -19.80 0.91
CA ALA A 33 -7.69 -19.35 2.26
C ALA A 33 -6.23 -19.67 2.59
N GLU A 34 -5.29 -18.84 2.11
CA GLU A 34 -3.90 -18.85 2.57
C GLU A 34 -3.89 -18.57 4.09
N SER A 35 -3.81 -19.64 4.87
CA SER A 35 -3.66 -19.62 6.31
C SER A 35 -2.23 -19.23 6.67
N ASP A 36 -1.95 -17.92 6.63
CA ASP A 36 -0.73 -17.35 7.21
C ASP A 36 -0.81 -17.38 8.75
N GLU A 37 -0.69 -18.58 9.32
CA GLU A 37 -0.64 -18.80 10.77
C GLU A 37 0.54 -18.05 11.41
N GLU A 38 1.65 -17.85 10.70
CA GLU A 38 2.79 -17.08 11.22
C GLU A 38 2.44 -15.59 11.39
N PHE A 39 1.67 -15.01 10.46
CA PHE A 39 1.10 -13.67 10.62
C PHE A 39 0.07 -13.59 11.75
N LYS A 40 -0.80 -14.60 11.92
CA LYS A 40 -1.76 -14.65 13.03
C LYS A 40 -1.07 -14.70 14.39
N ASP A 41 -0.09 -15.59 14.56
CA ASP A 41 0.71 -15.72 15.78
C ASP A 41 1.42 -14.38 16.10
N ALA A 42 2.02 -13.76 15.09
CA ALA A 42 2.67 -12.45 15.24
C ALA A 42 1.67 -11.32 15.59
N TYR A 43 0.46 -11.36 15.04
CA TYR A 43 -0.63 -10.42 15.34
C TYR A 43 -1.10 -10.54 16.78
N PHE A 44 -1.44 -11.75 17.25
CA PHE A 44 -1.91 -11.94 18.64
C PHE A 44 -0.86 -11.47 19.64
N ALA A 45 0.42 -11.80 19.40
CA ALA A 45 1.52 -11.39 20.27
C ALA A 45 1.83 -9.88 20.22
N ALA A 46 1.49 -9.17 19.13
CA ALA A 46 1.60 -7.70 19.04
C ALA A 46 0.42 -6.98 19.70
N VAL A 47 -0.79 -7.54 19.58
CA VAL A 47 -2.00 -7.06 20.28
C VAL A 47 -1.84 -7.19 21.79
N GLU A 48 -1.33 -8.34 22.27
CA GLU A 48 -1.06 -8.59 23.69
C GLU A 48 0.01 -7.63 24.26
N GLU A 49 1.14 -7.43 23.55
CA GLU A 49 2.20 -6.49 23.96
C GLU A 49 1.69 -5.05 24.13
N ARG A 50 0.69 -4.62 23.34
CA ARG A 50 0.08 -3.29 23.45
C ARG A 50 -1.06 -3.18 24.48
N GLY A 51 -1.46 -4.30 25.11
CA GLY A 51 -2.61 -4.38 26.01
C GLY A 51 -3.96 -4.20 25.28
N LEU A 52 -4.01 -4.48 23.98
CA LEU A 52 -5.21 -4.34 23.15
C LEU A 52 -6.08 -5.60 23.22
N GLN A 53 -7.33 -5.49 22.78
CA GLN A 53 -8.22 -6.65 22.62
C GLN A 53 -8.19 -7.13 21.17
N ALA A 54 -7.95 -8.43 20.96
CA ALA A 54 -7.90 -9.01 19.63
C ALA A 54 -9.31 -9.09 19.01
N SER A 55 -9.52 -8.42 17.88
CA SER A 55 -10.72 -8.58 17.06
C SER A 55 -10.40 -9.24 15.71
N ALA A 56 -11.37 -9.96 15.15
CA ALA A 56 -11.25 -10.55 13.81
C ALA A 56 -11.23 -9.46 12.71
N SER A 57 -11.98 -8.36 12.91
CA SER A 57 -11.96 -7.18 12.05
C SER A 57 -10.57 -6.56 11.93
N SER A 58 -9.89 -6.35 13.07
CA SER A 58 -8.54 -5.77 13.09
C SER A 58 -7.49 -6.72 12.49
N LEU A 59 -7.60 -8.04 12.72
CA LEU A 59 -6.73 -9.03 12.06
C LEU A 59 -6.88 -8.97 10.52
N THR A 60 -8.12 -8.98 10.03
CA THR A 60 -8.41 -8.92 8.59
C THR A 60 -7.93 -7.61 7.98
N ALA A 61 -8.24 -6.46 8.59
CA ALA A 61 -7.80 -5.15 8.12
C ALA A 61 -6.26 -5.02 8.12
N THR A 62 -5.58 -5.51 9.16
CA THR A 62 -4.10 -5.48 9.25
C THR A 62 -3.46 -6.40 8.19
N ARG A 63 -4.06 -7.55 7.91
CA ARG A 63 -3.65 -8.46 6.81
C ARG A 63 -3.87 -7.82 5.44
N GLN A 64 -5.04 -7.25 5.19
CA GLN A 64 -5.35 -6.54 3.93
C GLN A 64 -4.41 -5.34 3.72
N LEU A 65 -4.15 -4.54 4.78
CA LEU A 65 -3.15 -3.47 4.75
C LEU A 65 -1.76 -3.99 4.34
N SER A 66 -1.32 -5.12 4.89
CA SER A 66 -0.04 -5.74 4.51
C SER A 66 0.03 -6.09 3.02
N GLN A 67 -1.07 -6.60 2.43
CA GLN A 67 -1.15 -6.96 1.02
C GLN A 67 -1.17 -5.71 0.12
N LEU A 68 -1.91 -4.67 0.52
CA LEU A 68 -1.95 -3.39 -0.19
C LEU A 68 -0.58 -2.70 -0.19
N LEU A 69 0.13 -2.68 0.95
CA LEU A 69 1.51 -2.17 1.03
C LEU A 69 2.51 -3.03 0.24
N LEU A 70 2.26 -4.31 -0.03
CA LEU A 70 3.10 -5.07 -0.95
C LEU A 70 2.83 -4.73 -2.42
N ALA A 71 1.59 -4.35 -2.77
CA ALA A 71 1.16 -4.15 -4.15
C ALA A 71 1.19 -2.70 -4.66
N ARG A 72 1.10 -1.68 -3.78
CA ARG A 72 0.93 -0.26 -4.15
C ARG A 72 1.90 0.65 -3.42
N MET A 73 2.29 1.76 -4.06
CA MET A 73 3.13 2.81 -3.45
C MET A 73 2.32 3.64 -2.42
N GLY A 74 1.13 4.08 -2.82
CA GLY A 74 0.16 4.76 -1.94
C GLY A 74 -0.97 3.85 -1.48
N THR A 75 -1.38 3.97 -0.23
CA THR A 75 -2.59 3.31 0.32
C THR A 75 -3.39 4.29 1.17
N VAL A 76 -4.69 4.39 0.91
CA VAL A 76 -5.65 5.20 1.67
C VAL A 76 -6.37 4.31 2.67
N LEU A 77 -6.40 4.74 3.93
CA LEU A 77 -7.15 4.13 5.03
C LEU A 77 -8.34 5.03 5.31
N LEU A 78 -9.53 4.56 4.95
CA LEU A 78 -10.79 5.30 4.98
C LEU A 78 -11.65 4.86 6.16
N GLY A 79 -12.17 5.79 6.96
CA GLY A 79 -13.23 5.50 7.93
C GLY A 79 -13.30 6.51 9.08
N ALA A 80 -14.36 6.42 9.88
CA ALA A 80 -14.64 7.35 10.98
C ALA A 80 -13.50 7.43 12.03
N PRO A 81 -13.44 8.49 12.86
CA PRO A 81 -12.60 8.52 14.05
C PRO A 81 -12.84 7.29 14.93
N MET A 82 -11.80 6.85 15.64
CA MET A 82 -11.81 5.64 16.49
C MET A 82 -12.06 4.29 15.79
N SER A 83 -12.19 4.22 14.45
CA SER A 83 -12.36 2.94 13.72
C SER A 83 -11.13 2.02 13.69
N GLY A 84 -9.99 2.46 14.25
CA GLY A 84 -8.78 1.65 14.42
C GLY A 84 -7.73 1.76 13.31
N LYS A 85 -7.85 2.74 12.40
CA LYS A 85 -6.92 2.99 11.27
C LYS A 85 -5.46 3.09 11.71
N SER A 86 -5.13 4.06 12.57
CA SER A 86 -3.78 4.27 13.10
C SER A 86 -3.28 3.05 13.90
N THR A 87 -4.17 2.39 14.66
CA THR A 87 -3.86 1.14 15.37
C THR A 87 -3.45 0.01 14.42
N ALA A 88 -4.07 -0.11 13.24
CA ALA A 88 -3.70 -1.12 12.25
C ALA A 88 -2.32 -0.85 11.61
N ILE A 89 -1.97 0.42 11.37
CA ILE A 89 -0.61 0.80 10.93
C ILE A 89 0.42 0.40 11.98
N LEU A 90 0.16 0.74 13.25
CA LEU A 90 1.03 0.44 14.39
C LEU A 90 1.21 -1.08 14.61
N LEU A 91 0.11 -1.84 14.60
CA LEU A 91 0.16 -3.30 14.70
C LEU A 91 0.93 -3.91 13.53
N LEU A 92 0.73 -3.42 12.30
CA LEU A 92 1.46 -3.94 11.14
C LEU A 92 2.98 -3.68 11.22
N ALA A 93 3.39 -2.52 11.75
CA ALA A 93 4.81 -2.23 11.97
C ALA A 93 5.45 -3.25 12.93
N ASP A 94 4.78 -3.57 14.04
CA ASP A 94 5.25 -4.54 15.02
C ASP A 94 5.26 -5.97 14.46
N ILE A 95 4.18 -6.36 13.77
CA ILE A 95 4.04 -7.67 13.13
C ILE A 95 5.16 -7.88 12.10
N LEU A 96 5.41 -6.93 11.21
CA LEU A 96 6.48 -7.05 10.23
C LEU A 96 7.86 -7.10 10.90
N SER A 97 8.08 -6.29 11.95
CA SER A 97 9.32 -6.31 12.75
C SER A 97 9.50 -7.63 13.52
N ARG A 98 8.42 -8.33 13.90
CA ARG A 98 8.43 -9.68 14.49
C ARG A 98 8.70 -10.75 13.43
N LEU A 99 7.96 -10.73 12.32
CA LEU A 99 8.10 -11.65 11.19
C LEU A 99 9.48 -11.58 10.51
N ALA A 100 10.14 -10.42 10.53
CA ALA A 100 11.49 -10.29 10.00
C ALA A 100 12.58 -10.85 10.93
N ARG A 101 12.33 -10.85 12.24
CA ARG A 101 13.16 -11.56 13.25
C ARG A 101 12.95 -13.08 13.25
N SER A 102 11.90 -13.59 12.59
CA SER A 102 11.59 -15.03 12.52
C SER A 102 12.74 -15.84 11.89
N PRO A 103 13.20 -16.93 12.55
CA PRO A 103 14.35 -17.70 12.10
C PRO A 103 14.14 -18.39 10.74
N LYS A 104 12.89 -18.64 10.33
CA LYS A 104 12.57 -19.21 9.02
C LYS A 104 13.04 -18.30 7.87
N ARG A 105 12.74 -17.00 7.95
CA ARG A 105 13.13 -15.99 6.93
C ARG A 105 14.62 -15.68 6.97
N MET A 106 15.22 -15.59 8.17
CA MET A 106 16.67 -15.45 8.32
C MET A 106 17.45 -16.60 7.64
N ASN A 107 16.97 -17.84 7.77
CA ASN A 107 17.59 -19.00 7.14
C ASN A 107 17.39 -19.02 5.61
N ALA A 108 16.25 -18.53 5.10
CA ALA A 108 16.04 -18.35 3.66
C ALA A 108 17.02 -17.32 3.05
N SER A 109 17.20 -16.17 3.72
CA SER A 109 18.14 -15.12 3.31
C SER A 109 19.61 -15.60 3.34
N LYS A 110 20.02 -16.30 4.40
CA LYS A 110 21.36 -16.92 4.49
C LYS A 110 21.61 -17.95 3.37
N ARG A 111 20.60 -18.72 2.97
CA ARG A 111 20.70 -19.71 1.87
C ARG A 111 20.81 -19.04 0.49
N SER A 112 20.12 -17.93 0.23
CA SER A 112 20.25 -17.19 -1.04
C SER A 112 21.59 -16.46 -1.15
N ALA A 113 22.07 -15.85 -0.07
CA ALA A 113 23.39 -15.22 0.01
C ALA A 113 24.54 -16.22 -0.20
N SER A 114 24.45 -17.40 0.42
CA SER A 114 25.38 -18.52 0.20
C SER A 114 25.44 -18.95 -1.28
N ARG A 115 24.27 -19.09 -1.92
CA ARG A 115 24.18 -19.52 -3.34
C ARG A 115 24.75 -18.50 -4.34
N ARG A 116 24.77 -17.21 -4.00
CA ARG A 116 25.43 -16.14 -4.78
C ARG A 116 26.96 -16.10 -4.59
N ARG A 117 27.53 -16.75 -3.57
CA ARG A 117 28.99 -16.78 -3.28
C ARG A 117 29.71 -18.01 -3.84
N ARG A 118 29.41 -18.43 -5.09
CA ARG A 118 30.31 -19.32 -5.84
C ARG A 118 31.33 -18.45 -6.59
N PRO A 119 32.65 -18.57 -6.34
CA PRO A 119 33.64 -17.77 -7.05
C PRO A 119 33.73 -18.20 -8.52
N ALA A 120 33.59 -17.24 -9.43
CA ALA A 120 33.87 -17.45 -10.85
C ALA A 120 35.39 -17.52 -11.05
N GLY A 121 35.95 -18.72 -11.16
CA GLY A 121 37.42 -18.85 -11.23
C GLY A 121 37.96 -20.26 -11.38
N ARG A 122 37.74 -20.89 -12.54
CA ARG A 122 38.72 -21.79 -13.23
C ARG A 122 38.11 -22.36 -14.53
N GLN A 123 38.27 -21.63 -15.62
CA GLN A 123 38.34 -22.23 -16.96
C GLN A 123 39.81 -22.28 -17.38
N ARG A 124 40.36 -23.48 -17.56
CA ARG A 124 41.45 -23.76 -18.51
C ARG A 124 41.72 -25.27 -18.62
N ALA A 125 42.09 -25.67 -19.85
CA ALA A 125 42.73 -26.93 -20.24
C ALA A 125 41.94 -28.24 -20.09
N ALA A 126 41.25 -28.62 -21.17
CA ALA A 126 41.30 -29.97 -21.73
C ALA A 126 40.88 -29.92 -23.21
N GLU A 127 41.85 -29.83 -24.12
CA GLU A 127 41.61 -30.09 -25.55
C GLU A 127 41.78 -31.58 -25.87
N ALA A 128 41.11 -32.02 -26.94
CA ALA A 128 41.38 -33.22 -27.72
C ALA A 128 41.30 -34.60 -27.04
N PHE A 129 40.18 -35.31 -27.26
CA PHE A 129 40.29 -36.60 -27.96
C PHE A 129 39.05 -36.97 -28.79
N SER A 130 39.31 -37.25 -30.07
CA SER A 130 38.57 -38.07 -31.05
C SER A 130 37.37 -38.91 -30.58
N GLY A 131 36.26 -38.88 -31.34
CA GLY A 131 35.27 -39.98 -31.35
C GLY A 131 34.04 -39.77 -32.25
N ARG A 132 33.93 -40.55 -33.35
CA ARG A 132 32.75 -40.58 -34.25
C ARG A 132 31.52 -41.22 -33.57
N PHE A 133 30.31 -40.80 -33.98
CA PHE A 133 29.15 -41.59 -34.46
C PHE A 133 27.96 -40.60 -34.63
N ALA A 134 27.32 -40.40 -35.79
CA ALA A 134 26.27 -41.23 -36.43
C ALA A 134 25.14 -41.67 -35.45
N SER A 135 23.83 -41.53 -35.72
CA SER A 135 23.06 -40.99 -36.87
C SER A 135 21.54 -41.07 -36.58
N ARG A 136 20.68 -40.33 -37.34
CA ARG A 136 19.22 -40.61 -37.57
C ARG A 136 18.30 -40.52 -36.32
N THR A 137 16.97 -40.34 -36.34
CA THR A 137 15.85 -40.26 -37.34
C THR A 137 14.77 -39.31 -36.74
N SER A 138 14.12 -38.35 -37.42
CA SER A 138 13.10 -38.41 -38.49
C SER A 138 11.64 -38.75 -38.08
N ARG A 139 10.75 -37.73 -38.10
CA ARG A 139 9.28 -37.77 -38.44
C ARG A 139 8.39 -38.56 -37.43
N ALA A 140 7.05 -38.46 -37.38
CA ALA A 140 5.98 -37.78 -38.14
C ALA A 140 4.77 -37.60 -37.16
N SER A 141 4.00 -36.50 -37.09
CA SER A 141 2.97 -35.94 -38.01
C SER A 141 1.61 -36.69 -38.08
N PHE A 142 0.53 -35.91 -38.29
CA PHE A 142 -0.88 -36.28 -38.55
C PHE A 142 -1.77 -36.64 -37.33
N ALA A 143 -3.10 -36.39 -37.31
CA ALA A 143 -3.96 -35.41 -38.02
C ALA A 143 -5.45 -35.57 -37.59
N ALA A 144 -6.30 -34.68 -38.14
CA ALA A 144 -7.69 -34.96 -38.59
C ALA A 144 -8.81 -34.79 -37.53
N VAL A 145 -9.82 -33.92 -37.73
CA VAL A 145 -11.07 -34.07 -38.54
C VAL A 145 -12.26 -34.25 -37.58
N ARG A 146 -13.47 -33.69 -37.75
CA ARG A 146 -14.11 -32.71 -38.68
C ARG A 146 -15.57 -32.51 -38.22
N ALA A 147 -16.32 -31.67 -38.94
CA ALA A 147 -17.80 -31.61 -39.01
C ALA A 147 -18.49 -30.77 -37.92
N ARG A 148 -19.65 -30.11 -38.14
CA ARG A 148 -20.38 -29.53 -39.29
C ARG A 148 -21.80 -29.27 -38.75
N GLY A 149 -22.36 -28.08 -38.92
CA GLY A 149 -23.78 -27.78 -38.72
C GLY A 149 -23.96 -26.27 -38.55
N ARG A 150 -24.51 -25.53 -39.53
CA ARG A 150 -25.95 -25.36 -39.86
C ARG A 150 -26.76 -24.81 -38.66
N ARG A 151 -27.63 -23.80 -38.81
CA ARG A 151 -27.86 -22.76 -39.85
C ARG A 151 -29.06 -21.91 -39.35
N ARG A 152 -29.16 -20.62 -39.74
CA ARG A 152 -30.42 -19.81 -39.77
C ARG A 152 -30.99 -19.40 -38.38
N THR A 153 -31.73 -18.29 -38.19
CA THR A 153 -32.23 -17.19 -39.07
C THR A 153 -32.75 -16.00 -38.24
N ALA A 154 -32.96 -14.84 -38.91
CA ALA A 154 -33.95 -13.77 -38.60
C ALA A 154 -33.62 -12.86 -37.38
N GLU A 155 -33.45 -11.54 -37.57
CA GLU A 155 -34.47 -10.44 -37.60
C GLU A 155 -34.96 -10.07 -36.18
N ALA A 156 -35.14 -8.81 -35.75
CA ALA A 156 -35.07 -7.47 -36.40
C ALA A 156 -34.39 -6.44 -35.44
N GLU A 157 -33.89 -5.27 -35.88
CA GLU A 157 -34.55 -3.92 -35.82
C GLU A 157 -35.39 -3.70 -34.54
N SER A 158 -35.29 -2.63 -33.75
CA SER A 158 -35.03 -1.18 -33.97
C SER A 158 -34.54 -0.55 -32.63
N ALA A 159 -33.65 0.44 -32.54
CA ALA A 159 -33.70 1.88 -32.90
C ALA A 159 -34.49 2.77 -31.90
N GLU A 160 -33.87 3.93 -31.57
CA GLU A 160 -34.45 5.12 -30.88
C GLU A 160 -34.93 4.92 -29.41
N GLU A 161 -34.89 5.90 -28.48
CA GLU A 161 -34.45 7.30 -28.53
C GLU A 161 -33.91 7.77 -27.16
N SER A 162 -33.16 8.86 -27.22
CA SER A 162 -32.64 9.73 -26.17
C SER A 162 -33.70 10.42 -25.30
N GLU A 163 -33.34 10.83 -24.08
CA GLU A 163 -33.79 12.12 -23.53
C GLU A 163 -32.75 12.71 -22.54
N GLU A 164 -32.54 14.03 -22.63
CA GLU A 164 -31.83 14.89 -21.66
C GLU A 164 -32.82 15.22 -20.49
N ALA A 165 -32.56 15.96 -19.42
CA ALA A 165 -31.53 16.96 -19.16
C ALA A 165 -31.27 17.17 -17.64
N SER A 166 -30.19 17.91 -17.39
CA SER A 166 -29.80 18.76 -16.26
C SER A 166 -30.88 19.37 -15.34
N GLU A 167 -30.48 19.65 -14.09
CA GLU A 167 -30.69 20.95 -13.42
C GLU A 167 -29.60 21.19 -12.33
N GLU A 168 -29.29 22.46 -12.03
CA GLU A 168 -28.10 22.93 -11.27
C GLU A 168 -28.48 23.71 -9.96
N GLU A 169 -27.56 24.57 -9.48
CA GLU A 169 -27.60 25.52 -8.33
C GLU A 169 -27.24 24.93 -6.93
N SER A 170 -26.18 25.33 -6.18
CA SER A 170 -25.60 26.65 -5.76
C SER A 170 -26.34 27.31 -4.58
N GLU A 171 -25.79 28.16 -3.69
CA GLU A 171 -24.55 28.98 -3.69
C GLU A 171 -23.52 28.64 -2.56
N GLU A 172 -23.24 29.55 -1.60
CA GLU A 172 -21.94 29.64 -0.87
C GLU A 172 -22.04 30.20 0.60
N ALA A 173 -20.90 30.59 1.20
CA ALA A 173 -20.64 31.34 2.47
C ALA A 173 -20.66 30.59 3.82
N SER A 174 -19.86 30.89 4.87
CA SER A 174 -18.48 31.39 5.10
C SER A 174 -18.44 32.06 6.49
N GLU A 175 -17.50 31.75 7.38
CA GLU A 175 -17.11 32.66 8.49
C GLU A 175 -15.73 32.28 9.06
N GLU A 176 -14.94 33.28 9.44
CA GLU A 176 -13.56 33.19 9.95
C GLU A 176 -13.51 33.47 11.47
N GLU A 177 -12.63 32.82 12.22
CA GLU A 177 -12.04 33.41 13.45
C GLU A 177 -10.56 33.00 13.59
N SER A 178 -9.82 33.80 14.38
CA SER A 178 -8.35 33.92 14.31
C SER A 178 -7.63 33.59 15.63
N GLU A 179 -6.32 33.33 15.49
CA GLU A 179 -5.24 33.44 16.49
C GLU A 179 -5.19 32.50 17.70
N GLY A 180 -4.00 31.91 17.88
CA GLY A 180 -3.65 31.07 19.03
C GLY A 180 -2.34 30.31 18.82
N GLY A 181 -1.20 31.01 18.78
CA GLY A 181 0.12 30.37 18.63
C GLY A 181 0.66 29.82 19.96
N MET A 182 1.30 28.65 19.92
CA MET A 182 2.11 28.11 21.02
C MET A 182 3.30 27.26 20.48
N GLU A 183 4.49 27.80 20.72
CA GLU A 183 5.75 27.15 21.13
C GLU A 183 6.12 25.76 20.57
N ASN A 184 7.26 25.71 19.86
CA ASN A 184 7.91 24.49 19.42
C ASN A 184 8.62 23.76 20.58
N GLU A 185 8.25 22.52 20.86
CA GLU A 185 9.15 21.55 21.51
C GLU A 185 9.70 20.56 20.48
N GLU A 186 10.85 20.88 19.89
CA GLU A 186 11.62 19.94 19.06
C GLU A 186 12.25 18.84 19.93
N GLY A 187 11.47 17.80 20.20
CA GLY A 187 11.92 16.57 20.83
C GLY A 187 12.68 15.65 19.86
N ASP A 188 13.87 16.06 19.42
CA ASP A 188 14.77 15.23 18.58
C ASP A 188 15.30 14.02 19.37
N ALA A 189 14.51 12.95 19.39
CA ALA A 189 14.91 11.66 19.91
C ALA A 189 15.78 10.89 18.88
N GLU A 190 17.06 11.25 18.77
CA GLU A 190 18.03 10.36 18.11
C GLU A 190 18.15 9.02 18.88
N PRO A 191 17.90 7.86 18.23
CA PRO A 191 18.25 6.58 18.82
C PRO A 191 19.77 6.38 18.74
N ALA A 192 20.42 6.31 19.89
CA ALA A 192 21.86 6.16 20.01
C ALA A 192 22.41 4.96 19.23
N ALA A 193 23.52 5.16 18.51
CA ALA A 193 24.16 4.15 17.67
C ALA A 193 24.75 2.95 18.48
N GLY A 194 23.90 1.97 18.78
CA GLY A 194 24.28 0.70 19.40
C GLY A 194 24.41 -0.41 18.37
N GLY A 195 25.64 -0.87 18.09
CA GLY A 195 25.89 -1.94 17.11
C GLY A 195 25.33 -3.30 17.54
N GLY A 196 24.11 -3.62 17.10
CA GLY A 196 23.38 -4.80 17.58
C GLY A 196 22.41 -5.45 16.58
N ASN A 197 22.87 -5.81 15.37
CA ASN A 197 22.12 -6.63 14.39
C ASN A 197 20.64 -6.23 14.20
N GLU A 198 20.41 -4.92 14.06
CA GLU A 198 19.09 -4.26 13.96
C GLU A 198 18.46 -4.43 12.57
N MET A 199 18.42 -5.69 12.10
CA MET A 199 17.89 -6.02 10.79
C MET A 199 16.35 -6.02 10.87
N TYR A 200 15.74 -5.07 10.16
CA TYR A 200 14.31 -4.99 9.84
C TYR A 200 13.34 -4.45 10.91
N ALA A 201 13.70 -3.38 11.63
CA ALA A 201 12.68 -2.48 12.16
C ALA A 201 11.93 -1.78 11.00
N VAL A 202 10.60 -1.65 11.09
CA VAL A 202 9.83 -0.79 10.18
C VAL A 202 9.96 0.65 10.67
N TYR A 203 10.47 1.53 9.82
CA TYR A 203 10.57 2.96 10.13
C TYR A 203 9.35 3.67 9.57
N TYR A 204 8.66 4.45 10.39
CA TYR A 204 7.58 5.31 9.92
C TYR A 204 7.68 6.71 10.50
N ARG A 205 7.17 7.69 9.76
CA ARG A 205 6.97 9.07 10.23
C ARG A 205 5.54 9.48 9.93
N VAL A 206 4.97 10.26 10.84
CA VAL A 206 3.60 10.79 10.73
C VAL A 206 3.69 12.29 10.52
N VAL A 207 2.85 12.84 9.65
CA VAL A 207 2.69 14.28 9.42
C VAL A 207 1.20 14.58 9.24
N ASN A 208 0.70 15.64 9.87
CA ASN A 208 -0.63 16.15 9.56
C ASN A 208 -0.52 17.16 8.42
N PRO A 209 -1.05 16.86 7.21
CA PRO A 209 -0.88 17.73 6.04
C PRO A 209 -1.64 19.05 6.16
N LYS A 210 -2.72 19.11 6.96
CA LYS A 210 -3.53 20.33 7.18
C LYS A 210 -3.02 21.23 8.30
N ALA A 211 -2.18 20.70 9.20
CA ALA A 211 -1.49 21.51 10.21
C ALA A 211 -0.37 22.38 9.61
N LEU A 212 -0.03 22.19 8.33
CA LEU A 212 1.02 22.91 7.62
C LEU A 212 0.46 23.60 6.38
N SER A 213 1.01 24.76 6.03
CA SER A 213 0.79 25.33 4.69
C SER A 213 1.47 24.46 3.63
N ILE A 214 0.97 24.47 2.39
CA ILE A 214 1.58 23.73 1.26
C ILE A 214 3.07 24.05 1.10
N SER A 215 3.44 25.33 1.28
CA SER A 215 4.83 25.80 1.28
C SER A 215 5.69 25.24 2.42
N ALA A 216 5.10 24.97 3.60
CA ALA A 216 5.79 24.30 4.71
C ALA A 216 5.80 22.77 4.55
N LEU A 217 4.83 22.20 3.85
CA LEU A 217 4.71 20.76 3.61
C LEU A 217 5.68 20.29 2.50
N PHE A 218 5.72 20.96 1.35
CA PHE A 218 6.54 20.58 0.19
C PHE A 218 7.76 21.47 -0.03
N GLY A 219 7.79 22.67 0.56
CA GLY A 219 8.86 23.64 0.41
C GLY A 219 8.46 24.83 -0.46
N LYS A 220 9.28 25.89 -0.41
CA LYS A 220 9.10 27.13 -1.19
C LYS A 220 10.44 27.70 -1.62
N VAL A 221 10.43 28.45 -2.73
CA VAL A 221 11.50 29.38 -3.04
C VAL A 221 11.21 30.69 -2.30
N ASP A 222 12.19 31.22 -1.58
CA ASP A 222 12.09 32.56 -0.99
C ASP A 222 12.13 33.62 -2.09
N SER A 223 11.15 34.52 -2.12
CA SER A 223 11.02 35.52 -3.19
C SER A 223 12.11 36.59 -3.14
N LEU A 224 12.72 36.84 -1.97
CA LEU A 224 13.73 37.87 -1.76
C LEU A 224 15.15 37.31 -1.95
N THR A 225 15.46 36.13 -1.37
CA THR A 225 16.80 35.52 -1.49
C THR A 225 16.96 34.62 -2.71
N GLN A 226 15.84 34.18 -3.33
CA GLN A 226 15.81 33.16 -4.38
C GLN A 226 16.35 31.79 -3.94
N GLU A 227 16.47 31.55 -2.63
CA GLU A 227 16.93 30.28 -2.06
C GLU A 227 15.76 29.30 -1.85
N TRP A 228 16.06 28.00 -1.96
CA TRP A 228 15.09 26.94 -1.69
C TRP A 228 15.02 26.61 -0.19
N SER A 229 13.81 26.63 0.37
CA SER A 229 13.50 26.07 1.69
C SER A 229 12.74 24.75 1.51
N ASP A 230 13.32 23.65 1.97
CA ASP A 230 12.68 22.32 1.91
C ASP A 230 11.53 22.24 2.92
N GLY A 231 10.45 21.54 2.54
CA GLY A 231 9.29 21.32 3.39
C GLY A 231 9.39 20.03 4.21
N VAL A 232 8.47 19.83 5.15
CA VAL A 232 8.44 18.67 6.05
C VAL A 232 8.33 17.35 5.27
N ALA A 233 7.38 17.24 4.34
CA ALA A 233 7.16 16.03 3.56
C ALA A 233 8.27 15.79 2.52
N SER A 234 8.76 16.84 1.86
CA SER A 234 9.87 16.73 0.90
C SER A 234 11.16 16.30 1.60
N ARG A 235 11.47 16.86 2.78
CA ARG A 235 12.58 16.43 3.63
C ARG A 235 12.43 14.98 4.10
N MET A 236 11.25 14.56 4.55
CA MET A 236 10.99 13.15 4.92
C MET A 236 11.24 12.18 3.75
N VAL A 237 10.72 12.50 2.55
CA VAL A 237 10.94 11.69 1.33
C VAL A 237 12.43 11.66 0.97
N ARG A 238 13.13 12.80 1.04
CA ARG A 238 14.58 12.93 0.78
C ARG A 238 15.42 12.06 1.71
N GLU A 239 15.20 12.15 3.02
CA GLU A 239 15.92 11.35 4.03
C GLU A 239 15.67 9.85 3.84
N PHE A 240 14.40 9.45 3.62
CA PHE A 240 14.05 8.05 3.39
C PHE A 240 14.61 7.48 2.07
N ALA A 241 14.75 8.31 1.03
CA ALA A 241 15.38 7.93 -0.23
C ALA A 241 16.92 7.80 -0.11
N ALA A 242 17.56 8.60 0.73
CA ALA A 242 19.00 8.54 0.98
C ALA A 242 19.42 7.30 1.79
N THR A 243 18.59 6.81 2.69
CA THR A 243 18.93 5.68 3.60
C THR A 243 18.85 4.30 2.91
N GLU A 244 19.98 3.60 2.80
CA GLU A 244 20.11 2.31 2.09
C GLU A 244 19.90 1.03 2.96
N THR A 245 19.17 1.12 4.08
CA THR A 245 19.02 0.02 5.06
C THR A 245 18.25 -1.21 4.56
N GLY A 246 17.49 -1.09 3.45
CA GLY A 246 16.61 -2.16 2.96
C GLY A 246 15.42 -2.49 3.88
N SER A 247 15.21 -1.70 4.94
CA SER A 247 14.04 -1.77 5.81
C SER A 247 12.83 -1.07 5.17
N PRO A 248 11.60 -1.57 5.40
CA PRO A 248 10.39 -0.85 4.99
C PRO A 248 10.34 0.54 5.62
N LYS A 249 10.00 1.56 4.83
CA LYS A 249 9.88 2.95 5.31
C LYS A 249 8.52 3.54 4.94
N TRP A 250 7.78 4.08 5.90
CA TRP A 250 6.41 4.55 5.69
C TRP A 250 6.26 6.03 6.05
N ILE A 251 5.64 6.81 5.17
CA ILE A 251 5.23 8.19 5.47
C ILE A 251 3.72 8.19 5.58
N VAL A 252 3.21 8.50 6.77
CA VAL A 252 1.79 8.53 7.09
C VAL A 252 1.33 9.98 7.12
N PHE A 253 0.40 10.32 6.23
CA PHE A 253 -0.31 11.59 6.24
C PHE A 253 -1.60 11.40 7.05
N ASP A 254 -1.64 11.95 8.25
CA ASP A 254 -2.75 11.84 9.20
C ASP A 254 -3.55 13.14 9.22
N GLY A 255 -4.62 13.20 8.44
CA GLY A 255 -5.46 14.38 8.28
C GLY A 255 -6.26 14.37 6.98
N PRO A 256 -7.30 15.22 6.87
CA PRO A 256 -8.22 15.18 5.74
C PRO A 256 -7.52 15.58 4.44
N VAL A 257 -7.81 14.81 3.38
CA VAL A 257 -7.34 15.09 2.03
C VAL A 257 -8.04 16.31 1.45
N ASP A 258 -7.27 17.17 0.79
CA ASP A 258 -7.78 18.27 -0.02
C ASP A 258 -7.13 18.24 -1.40
N SER A 259 -7.79 18.87 -2.37
CA SER A 259 -7.35 18.89 -3.77
C SER A 259 -5.95 19.50 -3.94
N LEU A 260 -5.63 20.55 -3.20
CA LEU A 260 -4.44 21.37 -3.41
C LEU A 260 -3.15 20.66 -2.95
N TRP A 261 -3.15 20.01 -1.78
CA TRP A 261 -1.95 19.29 -1.31
C TRP A 261 -1.82 17.90 -1.94
N ILE A 262 -2.93 17.20 -2.23
CA ILE A 262 -2.86 15.86 -2.81
C ILE A 262 -2.44 15.88 -4.28
N GLU A 263 -2.73 16.95 -5.02
CA GLU A 263 -2.30 17.10 -6.41
C GLU A 263 -0.77 17.07 -6.57
N SER A 264 -0.04 17.62 -5.58
CA SER A 264 1.42 17.59 -5.52
C SER A 264 1.99 16.17 -5.41
N MET A 265 1.18 15.20 -4.99
CA MET A 265 1.56 13.79 -4.84
C MET A 265 1.27 12.93 -6.08
N ASN A 266 0.62 13.46 -7.11
CA ASN A 266 0.18 12.67 -8.28
C ASN A 266 1.29 11.82 -8.95
N THR A 267 2.49 12.37 -9.10
CA THR A 267 3.66 11.69 -9.69
C THR A 267 4.42 10.79 -8.70
N ALA A 268 4.21 10.99 -7.40
CA ALA A 268 4.72 10.08 -6.36
C ALA A 268 3.85 8.81 -6.24
N LEU A 269 2.57 8.92 -6.62
CA LEU A 269 1.56 7.85 -6.51
C LEU A 269 1.35 7.06 -7.81
N ASP A 270 1.90 7.50 -8.94
CA ASP A 270 1.89 6.75 -10.21
C ASP A 270 3.14 5.89 -10.41
N ASP A 271 3.23 5.26 -11.60
CA ASP A 271 4.31 4.34 -11.96
C ASP A 271 5.70 5.01 -12.02
N ASN A 272 5.79 6.35 -12.07
CA ASN A 272 7.06 7.07 -12.04
C ASN A 272 7.72 7.01 -10.66
N GLN A 273 6.90 7.02 -9.60
CA GLN A 273 7.34 7.03 -8.20
C GLN A 273 8.32 8.18 -7.91
N MET A 274 7.97 9.41 -8.30
CA MET A 274 8.79 10.61 -8.09
C MET A 274 7.98 11.76 -7.50
N LEU A 275 8.45 12.33 -6.39
CA LEU A 275 7.95 13.60 -5.87
C LEU A 275 8.58 14.75 -6.67
N CYS A 276 7.75 15.57 -7.32
CA CYS A 276 8.17 16.75 -8.07
C CYS A 276 7.94 18.00 -7.22
N LEU A 277 8.98 18.78 -6.98
CA LEU A 277 8.93 19.97 -6.13
C LEU A 277 8.82 21.27 -6.97
N PRO A 278 8.26 22.36 -6.43
CA PRO A 278 8.11 23.64 -7.13
C PRO A 278 9.42 24.25 -7.69
N ASN A 279 10.58 23.95 -7.11
CA ASN A 279 11.90 24.35 -7.61
C ASN A 279 12.36 23.54 -8.86
N GLY A 280 11.56 22.58 -9.33
CA GLY A 280 11.90 21.67 -10.43
C GLY A 280 12.69 20.42 -10.00
N GLU A 281 13.03 20.27 -8.71
CA GLU A 281 13.67 19.07 -8.18
C GLU A 281 12.72 17.86 -8.26
N ARG A 282 13.29 16.68 -8.51
CA ARG A 282 12.56 15.42 -8.63
C ARG A 282 13.20 14.36 -7.74
N ILE A 283 12.55 14.05 -6.63
CA ILE A 283 13.03 13.07 -5.65
C ILE A 283 12.37 11.72 -5.96
N LYS A 284 13.16 10.74 -6.39
CA LYS A 284 12.66 9.40 -6.69
C LYS A 284 12.47 8.57 -5.41
N LEU A 285 11.27 8.04 -5.22
CA LEU A 285 10.95 7.13 -4.12
C LEU A 285 11.61 5.76 -4.37
N ARG A 286 12.03 5.10 -3.30
CA ARG A 286 12.60 3.75 -3.38
C ARG A 286 11.53 2.66 -3.30
N PRO A 287 11.78 1.44 -3.82
CA PRO A 287 10.87 0.31 -3.71
C PRO A 287 10.54 -0.13 -2.27
N GLU A 288 11.33 0.28 -1.27
CA GLU A 288 11.08 0.02 0.16
C GLU A 288 10.17 1.08 0.83
N MET A 289 9.92 2.21 0.17
CA MET A 289 9.12 3.32 0.71
C MET A 289 7.63 3.12 0.43
N ARG A 290 6.75 3.56 1.34
CA ARG A 290 5.29 3.62 1.14
C ARG A 290 4.70 4.91 1.69
N LEU A 291 3.60 5.32 1.08
CA LEU A 291 2.80 6.48 1.46
C LEU A 291 1.45 5.97 1.97
N LEU A 292 1.08 6.33 3.19
CA LEU A 292 -0.22 6.00 3.78
C LEU A 292 -0.99 7.29 4.02
N PHE A 293 -2.28 7.28 3.74
CA PHE A 293 -3.17 8.42 3.95
C PHE A 293 -4.28 7.98 4.91
N GLU A 294 -4.28 8.50 6.14
CA GLU A 294 -5.34 8.26 7.11
C GLU A 294 -6.39 9.36 6.96
N VAL A 295 -7.61 8.97 6.54
CA VAL A 295 -8.69 9.92 6.20
C VAL A 295 -10.04 9.49 6.78
N THR A 296 -10.90 10.48 7.04
CA THR A 296 -12.31 10.29 7.41
C THR A 296 -13.18 9.97 6.20
N ASP A 297 -12.97 10.72 5.13
CA ASP A 297 -13.75 10.75 3.90
C ASP A 297 -12.84 11.20 2.73
N LEU A 298 -13.40 11.21 1.52
CA LEU A 298 -12.68 11.58 0.29
C LEU A 298 -13.47 12.58 -0.56
N GLN A 299 -14.38 13.35 0.04
CA GLN A 299 -15.29 14.23 -0.71
C GLN A 299 -14.55 15.34 -1.47
N ALA A 300 -13.46 15.87 -0.89
CA ALA A 300 -12.60 16.88 -1.50
C ALA A 300 -11.48 16.33 -2.39
N ALA A 301 -11.40 15.00 -2.59
CA ALA A 301 -10.33 14.35 -3.34
C ALA A 301 -10.77 14.06 -4.79
N SER A 302 -9.95 14.40 -5.78
CA SER A 302 -10.27 14.06 -7.17
C SER A 302 -10.20 12.53 -7.39
N PRO A 303 -11.22 11.89 -8.01
CA PRO A 303 -11.22 10.44 -8.26
C PRO A 303 -9.97 9.95 -9.01
N ALA A 304 -9.42 10.79 -9.91
CA ALA A 304 -8.21 10.50 -10.66
C ALA A 304 -6.98 10.30 -9.75
N THR A 305 -6.84 11.10 -8.69
CA THR A 305 -5.71 11.01 -7.75
C THR A 305 -5.79 9.76 -6.89
N ILE A 306 -6.97 9.50 -6.31
CA ILE A 306 -7.18 8.35 -5.42
C ILE A 306 -7.22 7.00 -6.15
N SER A 307 -7.59 6.98 -7.44
CA SER A 307 -7.65 5.76 -8.27
C SER A 307 -6.33 4.97 -8.36
N ARG A 308 -5.21 5.65 -8.11
CA ARG A 308 -3.84 5.10 -8.17
C ARG A 308 -3.45 4.34 -6.90
N CYS A 309 -4.11 4.65 -5.78
CA CYS A 309 -3.82 4.11 -4.46
C CYS A 309 -4.51 2.75 -4.22
N GLY A 310 -3.94 1.97 -3.30
CA GLY A 310 -4.72 0.96 -2.57
C GLY A 310 -5.77 1.66 -1.70
N MET A 311 -6.93 1.03 -1.50
CA MET A 311 -7.99 1.55 -0.62
C MET A 311 -8.33 0.47 0.40
N LEU A 312 -8.38 0.85 1.68
CA LEU A 312 -8.78 -0.01 2.79
C LEU A 312 -9.85 0.71 3.62
N HIS A 313 -11.07 0.18 3.60
CA HIS A 313 -12.18 0.69 4.37
C HIS A 313 -12.22 0.10 5.79
N PHE A 314 -12.35 0.96 6.79
CA PHE A 314 -12.51 0.62 8.21
C PHE A 314 -13.94 0.93 8.66
N PRO A 315 -14.79 -0.09 8.85
CA PRO A 315 -16.19 0.11 9.22
C PRO A 315 -16.29 0.75 10.62
N SER A 316 -17.21 1.71 10.79
CA SER A 316 -17.42 2.44 12.04
C SER A 316 -17.81 1.55 13.24
N ARG A 317 -18.28 0.31 12.97
CA ARG A 317 -18.60 -0.71 13.98
C ARG A 317 -17.49 -1.75 14.19
N GLY A 318 -16.38 -1.64 13.46
CA GLY A 318 -15.28 -2.61 13.48
C GLY A 318 -14.55 -2.73 14.82
N VAL A 319 -14.65 -1.71 15.68
CA VAL A 319 -14.15 -1.69 17.06
C VAL A 319 -15.32 -1.54 18.03
N SER A 320 -15.56 -2.53 18.89
CA SER A 320 -16.63 -2.45 19.89
C SER A 320 -16.21 -1.62 21.11
N TRP A 321 -17.16 -0.89 21.69
CA TRP A 321 -16.95 -0.13 22.94
C TRP A 321 -16.48 -1.06 24.09
N GLU A 322 -16.96 -2.29 24.15
CA GLU A 322 -16.51 -3.30 25.11
C GLU A 322 -15.01 -3.59 24.96
N SER A 323 -14.49 -3.65 23.73
CA SER A 323 -13.08 -3.91 23.47
C SER A 323 -12.20 -2.77 24.00
N LEU A 324 -12.66 -1.52 23.82
CA LEU A 324 -12.00 -0.32 24.34
C LEU A 324 -11.99 -0.31 25.88
N VAL A 325 -13.15 -0.55 26.50
CA VAL A 325 -13.27 -0.58 27.98
C VAL A 325 -12.43 -1.71 28.58
N ARG A 326 -12.45 -2.92 28.00
CA ARG A 326 -11.61 -4.03 28.48
C ARG A 326 -10.11 -3.76 28.31
N SER A 327 -9.70 -3.13 27.20
CA SER A 327 -8.30 -2.72 27.01
C SER A 327 -7.87 -1.66 28.04
N TRP A 328 -8.76 -0.72 28.39
CA TRP A 328 -8.49 0.28 29.42
C TRP A 328 -8.44 -0.30 30.84
N LEU A 329 -9.34 -1.22 31.19
CA LEU A 329 -9.37 -1.89 32.51
C LEU A 329 -8.19 -2.86 32.74
N ASN A 330 -7.54 -3.32 31.67
CA ASN A 330 -6.39 -4.24 31.74
C ASN A 330 -5.03 -3.51 31.68
N ARG A 331 -5.01 -2.17 31.78
CA ARG A 331 -3.81 -1.33 31.86
C ARG A 331 -3.60 -0.77 33.26
#